data_AF-A0A8H5ES10-F1
#
_entry.id   AF-A0A8H5ES10-F1
#
_cell.length_a   1.000
_cell.length_b   1.000
_cell.length_c   1.000
_cell.angle_alpha   90.00
_cell.angle_beta   90.00
_cell.angle_gamma   90.00
#
_symmetry.space_group_name_H-M   'P 1'
#
loop_
_entity.id
_entity.type
_entity.pdbx_description
1 polymer ?
#
loop_
_entity_poly.entity_id
_entity_poly.type
_entity_poly.pdbx_seq_one_letter_code
_entity_poly.pdbx_strand_id
1 'polypeptide(L)'
;MASVLPQSPPPPSSPVTPSLPCPQTPSKRSSRPRLLGIKTTLPPHLSLSSIRDTITTSFKLTYTPDDWQIHLIRRILQRYDFILCAGTGYGKSLIFESLAILGGKRGLVLVICPLKALEHDQASQAREKGINAVVLNEDTSRSAELWASARQND
;
A
#
# COMPACT_ATOMS: atom_id res chain seq x y z
N MET A 1 -42.84 -33.97 -42.18
CA MET A 1 -41.68 -33.15 -42.55
C MET A 1 -40.89 -32.82 -41.29
N ALA A 2 -39.77 -33.49 -41.06
CA ALA A 2 -38.82 -33.15 -40.00
C ALA A 2 -37.47 -32.92 -40.70
N SER A 3 -37.03 -31.67 -40.73
CA SER A 3 -35.78 -31.26 -41.37
C SER A 3 -34.61 -31.56 -40.42
N VAL A 4 -33.72 -32.46 -40.84
CA VAL A 4 -32.51 -32.86 -40.10
C VAL A 4 -31.46 -31.77 -40.28
N LEU A 5 -31.02 -31.15 -39.18
CA LEU A 5 -29.89 -30.21 -39.20
C LEU A 5 -28.57 -30.98 -39.43
N PRO A 6 -27.62 -30.44 -40.22
CA PRO A 6 -26.32 -31.07 -40.41
C PRO A 6 -25.45 -30.90 -39.14
N GLN A 7 -24.84 -32.00 -38.68
CA GLN A 7 -23.86 -31.97 -37.58
C GLN A 7 -22.46 -31.61 -38.10
N SER A 8 -21.73 -30.84 -37.32
CA SER A 8 -20.33 -30.47 -37.57
C SER A 8 -19.39 -31.67 -37.32
N PRO A 9 -18.31 -31.84 -38.09
CA PRO A 9 -17.34 -32.90 -37.85
C PRO A 9 -16.54 -32.66 -36.56
N PRO A 10 -16.05 -33.72 -35.89
CA PRO A 10 -15.22 -33.57 -34.69
C PRO A 10 -13.85 -32.96 -35.03
N PRO A 11 -13.22 -32.24 -34.08
CA PRO A 11 -11.90 -31.66 -34.30
C PRO A 11 -10.82 -32.76 -34.45
N PRO A 12 -9.75 -32.51 -35.21
CA PRO A 12 -8.67 -33.47 -35.37
C PRO A 12 -7.93 -33.69 -34.04
N SER A 13 -7.58 -34.94 -33.75
CA SER A 13 -6.73 -35.29 -32.62
C SER A 13 -5.35 -34.68 -32.79
N SER A 14 -4.89 -33.94 -31.78
CA SER A 14 -3.54 -33.38 -31.76
C SER A 14 -2.51 -34.53 -31.69
N PRO A 15 -1.39 -34.47 -32.45
CA PRO A 15 -0.35 -35.48 -32.34
C PRO A 15 0.27 -35.42 -30.94
N VAL A 16 0.41 -36.59 -30.31
CA VAL A 16 1.13 -36.74 -29.05
C VAL A 16 2.60 -36.51 -29.32
N THR A 17 3.11 -35.32 -28.99
CA THR A 17 4.54 -35.04 -28.99
C THR A 17 5.19 -35.78 -27.81
N PRO A 18 6.21 -36.63 -28.02
CA PRO A 18 6.95 -37.19 -26.90
C PRO A 18 7.65 -36.04 -26.16
N SER A 19 7.29 -35.84 -24.89
CA SER A 19 7.91 -34.84 -24.03
C SER A 19 9.36 -35.23 -23.79
N LEU A 20 10.28 -34.56 -24.48
CA LEU A 20 11.68 -34.59 -24.06
C LEU A 20 11.75 -34.06 -22.61
N PRO A 21 12.50 -34.71 -21.70
CA PRO A 21 12.72 -34.18 -20.36
C PRO A 21 13.35 -32.80 -20.52
N CYS A 22 12.58 -31.75 -20.22
CA CYS A 22 13.13 -30.41 -20.15
C CYS A 22 14.24 -30.45 -19.09
N PRO A 23 15.49 -30.07 -19.40
CA PRO A 23 16.54 -30.00 -18.39
C PRO A 23 16.02 -29.10 -17.29
N GLN A 24 15.75 -29.68 -16.12
CA GLN A 24 15.28 -28.91 -14.99
C GLN A 24 16.36 -27.87 -14.72
N THR A 25 16.03 -26.60 -14.95
CA THR A 25 16.86 -25.49 -14.51
C THR A 25 17.14 -25.76 -13.03
N PRO A 26 18.41 -25.80 -12.59
CA PRO A 26 18.71 -26.03 -11.18
C PRO A 26 18.00 -24.93 -10.42
N SER A 27 16.86 -25.27 -9.80
CA SER A 27 16.21 -24.37 -8.87
C SER A 27 17.13 -24.33 -7.68
N LYS A 28 18.10 -23.41 -7.72
CA LYS A 28 18.59 -22.79 -6.52
C LYS A 28 17.35 -22.18 -5.88
N ARG A 29 16.63 -22.98 -5.09
CA ARG A 29 15.89 -22.51 -3.94
C ARG A 29 16.96 -22.03 -2.96
N SER A 30 17.67 -20.98 -3.38
CA SER A 30 18.39 -20.09 -2.49
C SER A 30 17.35 -19.77 -1.46
N SER A 31 17.60 -20.19 -0.22
CA SER A 31 16.94 -19.61 0.93
C SER A 31 16.94 -18.12 0.66
N ARG A 32 15.80 -17.57 0.24
CA ARG A 32 15.71 -16.12 0.01
C ARG A 32 16.12 -15.57 1.36
N PRO A 33 17.22 -14.81 1.46
CA PRO A 33 17.58 -14.24 2.74
C PRO A 33 16.32 -13.54 3.22
N ARG A 34 15.85 -13.89 4.41
CA ARG A 34 14.68 -13.22 5.00
C ARG A 34 14.98 -11.74 4.84
N LEU A 35 14.13 -11.02 4.10
CA LEU A 35 14.35 -9.60 3.83
C LEU A 35 14.63 -8.95 5.19
N LEU A 36 15.88 -8.51 5.37
CA LEU A 36 16.38 -8.07 6.66
C LEU A 36 15.47 -6.93 7.14
N GLY A 37 14.84 -7.09 8.29
CA GLY A 37 13.97 -6.08 8.87
C GLY A 37 12.47 -6.33 8.74
N ILE A 38 12.00 -7.33 8.01
CA ILE A 38 10.56 -7.68 8.01
C ILE A 38 10.15 -8.19 9.38
N LYS A 39 9.10 -7.58 9.95
CA LYS A 39 8.47 -8.04 11.20
C LYS A 39 7.50 -9.18 10.87
N THR A 40 7.89 -10.41 11.18
CA THR A 40 7.05 -11.60 10.99
C THR A 40 5.83 -11.61 11.91
N THR A 41 5.95 -10.96 13.08
CA THR A 41 4.89 -10.83 14.07
C THR A 41 4.72 -9.36 14.42
N LEU A 42 3.49 -8.86 14.27
CA LEU A 42 3.12 -7.56 14.80
C LEU A 42 2.46 -7.74 16.18
N PRO A 43 2.58 -6.74 17.07
CA PRO A 43 1.79 -6.68 18.29
C PRO A 43 0.27 -6.82 18.04
N PRO A 44 -0.50 -7.31 19.03
CA PRO A 44 -1.95 -7.54 18.87
C PRO A 44 -2.75 -6.26 18.58
N HIS A 45 -2.29 -5.10 19.06
CA HIS A 45 -2.92 -3.81 18.76
C HIS A 45 -2.79 -3.38 17.29
N LEU A 46 -1.96 -4.07 16.49
CA LEU A 46 -1.85 -3.90 15.04
C LEU A 46 -2.54 -5.04 14.27
N SER A 47 -3.59 -5.62 14.86
CA SER A 47 -4.52 -6.49 14.16
C SER A 47 -5.36 -5.69 13.14
N LEU A 48 -5.98 -6.37 12.17
CA LEU A 48 -6.77 -5.69 11.12
C LEU A 48 -7.94 -4.89 11.70
N SER A 49 -8.66 -5.46 12.68
CA SER A 49 -9.76 -4.77 13.37
C SER A 49 -9.24 -3.58 14.17
N SER A 50 -8.19 -3.77 14.98
CA SER A 50 -7.61 -2.69 15.79
C SER A 50 -7.12 -1.52 14.94
N ILE A 51 -6.48 -1.80 13.79
CA ILE A 51 -6.05 -0.77 12.85
C ILE A 51 -7.25 0.00 12.30
N ARG A 52 -8.29 -0.71 11.84
CA ARG A 52 -9.53 -0.08 11.35
C ARG A 52 -10.17 0.79 12.41
N ASP A 53 -10.33 0.28 13.63
CA ASP A 53 -10.96 1.01 14.74
C ASP A 53 -10.18 2.26 15.11
N THR A 54 -8.84 2.14 15.19
CA THR A 54 -7.94 3.26 15.48
C THR A 54 -8.05 4.34 14.42
N ILE A 55 -7.96 3.99 13.14
CA ILE A 55 -8.04 4.95 12.02
C ILE A 55 -9.40 5.64 11.99
N THR A 56 -10.48 4.87 12.16
CA THR A 56 -11.85 5.40 12.12
C THR A 56 -12.08 6.38 13.27
N THR A 57 -11.58 6.04 14.47
CA THR A 57 -11.69 6.88 15.66
C THR A 57 -10.81 8.13 15.56
N SER A 58 -9.54 7.98 15.18
CA SER A 58 -8.60 9.10 15.10
C SER A 58 -8.99 10.12 14.04
N PHE A 59 -9.45 9.67 12.87
CA PHE A 59 -9.87 10.58 11.79
C PHE A 59 -11.35 10.94 11.82
N LYS A 60 -12.13 10.43 12.79
CA LYS A 60 -13.58 10.65 12.91
C LYS A 60 -14.31 10.40 11.59
N LEU A 61 -13.98 9.28 10.93
CA LEU A 61 -14.51 8.96 9.60
C LEU A 61 -16.01 8.65 9.69
N THR A 62 -16.76 9.15 8.71
CA THR A 62 -18.19 8.83 8.52
C THR A 62 -18.41 7.55 7.70
N TYR A 63 -17.33 6.98 7.16
CA TYR A 63 -17.34 5.78 6.34
C TYR A 63 -16.37 4.73 6.90
N THR A 64 -16.54 3.49 6.47
CA THR A 64 -15.63 2.39 6.84
C THR A 64 -14.53 2.26 5.79
N PRO A 65 -13.24 2.31 6.16
CA PRO A 65 -12.14 2.07 5.23
C PRO A 65 -12.21 0.69 4.59
N ASP A 66 -11.81 0.59 3.33
CA ASP A 66 -11.83 -0.68 2.59
C ASP A 66 -10.84 -1.69 3.19
N ASP A 67 -11.17 -2.98 3.09
CA ASP A 67 -10.30 -4.05 3.60
C ASP A 67 -8.89 -4.00 3.00
N TRP A 68 -8.76 -3.71 1.70
CA TRP A 68 -7.46 -3.67 1.03
C TRP A 68 -6.56 -2.55 1.59
N GLN A 69 -7.13 -1.42 2.01
CA GLN A 69 -6.39 -0.32 2.64
C GLN A 69 -5.82 -0.76 3.98
N ILE A 70 -6.64 -1.38 4.83
CA ILE A 70 -6.24 -1.89 6.14
C ILE A 70 -5.17 -2.97 6.02
N HIS A 71 -5.33 -3.88 5.06
CA HIS A 71 -4.33 -4.92 4.79
C HIS A 71 -3.00 -4.30 4.35
N LEU A 72 -3.02 -3.31 3.45
CA LEU A 72 -1.82 -2.65 2.97
C LEU A 72 -1.11 -1.89 4.09
N ILE A 73 -1.85 -1.13 4.91
CA ILE A 73 -1.29 -0.43 6.09
C ILE A 73 -0.60 -1.43 7.02
N ARG A 74 -1.26 -2.53 7.36
CA ARG A 74 -0.69 -3.58 8.22
C ARG A 74 0.60 -4.15 7.64
N ARG A 75 0.64 -4.38 6.32
CA ARG A 75 1.83 -4.89 5.65
C ARG A 75 2.98 -3.88 5.63
N ILE A 76 2.69 -2.59 5.46
CA ILE A 76 3.71 -1.54 5.54
C ILE A 76 4.28 -1.47 6.97
N LEU A 77 3.43 -1.59 8.00
CA LEU A 77 3.88 -1.67 9.40
C LEU A 77 4.74 -2.93 9.68
N GLN A 78 4.58 -3.98 8.88
CA GLN A 78 5.46 -5.17 8.87
C GLN A 78 6.80 -4.93 8.16
N ARG A 79 7.04 -3.73 7.61
CA ARG A 79 8.22 -3.34 6.85
C ARG A 79 8.38 -4.06 5.51
N TYR A 80 7.26 -4.37 4.87
CA TYR A 80 7.26 -4.79 3.47
C TYR A 80 7.20 -3.55 2.56
N ASP A 81 7.89 -3.62 1.43
CA ASP A 81 7.80 -2.63 0.34
C ASP A 81 6.65 -2.98 -0.60
N PHE A 82 5.95 -1.96 -1.11
CA PHE A 82 4.79 -2.14 -1.98
C PHE A 82 4.75 -1.15 -3.14
N ILE A 83 4.17 -1.61 -4.25
CA ILE A 83 3.70 -0.77 -5.34
C ILE A 83 2.18 -0.93 -5.38
N LEU A 84 1.45 0.16 -5.21
CA LEU A 84 -0.02 0.18 -5.27
C LEU A 84 -0.49 0.79 -6.59
N CYS A 85 -1.28 0.04 -7.34
CA CYS A 85 -2.00 0.53 -8.50
C CYS A 85 -3.45 0.84 -8.10
N ALA A 86 -3.78 2.13 -7.91
CA ALA A 86 -5.13 2.56 -7.57
C ALA A 86 -5.49 3.88 -8.27
N GLY A 87 -6.73 3.98 -8.76
CA GLY A 87 -7.24 5.17 -9.44
C GLY A 87 -7.34 6.40 -8.54
N THR A 88 -7.53 7.58 -9.12
CA THR A 88 -7.87 8.80 -8.37
C THR A 88 -9.17 8.60 -7.58
N GLY A 89 -9.27 9.18 -6.39
CA GLY A 89 -10.46 9.04 -5.53
C GLY A 89 -10.53 7.76 -4.70
N TYR A 90 -9.68 6.75 -4.93
CA TYR A 90 -9.65 5.49 -4.15
C TYR A 90 -9.06 5.64 -2.73
N GLY A 91 -8.90 6.88 -2.22
CA GLY A 91 -8.46 7.11 -0.85
C GLY A 91 -7.00 6.73 -0.57
N LYS A 92 -6.09 6.85 -1.56
CA LYS A 92 -4.66 6.56 -1.36
C LYS A 92 -4.04 7.35 -0.19
N SER A 93 -4.49 8.58 0.03
CA SER A 93 -3.99 9.46 1.10
C SER A 93 -4.21 8.89 2.49
N LEU A 94 -5.33 8.19 2.69
CA LEU A 94 -5.66 7.55 3.97
C LEU A 94 -4.55 6.59 4.42
N ILE A 95 -3.85 5.94 3.48
CA ILE A 95 -2.81 4.95 3.78
C ILE A 95 -1.64 5.62 4.49
N PHE A 96 -1.03 6.64 3.90
CA PHE A 96 0.16 7.27 4.50
C PHE A 96 -0.19 8.15 5.70
N GLU A 97 -1.38 8.74 5.74
CA GLU A 97 -1.89 9.44 6.94
C GLU A 97 -2.05 8.47 8.12
N SER A 98 -2.62 7.28 7.86
CA SER A 98 -2.76 6.24 8.89
C SER A 98 -1.41 5.77 9.41
N LEU A 99 -0.39 5.71 8.55
CA LEU A 99 0.98 5.39 8.96
C LEU A 99 1.58 6.44 9.90
N ALA A 100 1.24 7.73 9.73
CA ALA A 100 1.72 8.79 10.61
C ALA A 100 1.19 8.61 12.04
N ILE A 101 -0.08 8.18 12.19
CA ILE A 101 -0.69 7.90 13.50
C ILE A 101 -0.18 6.59 14.09
N LEU A 102 -0.11 5.53 13.29
CA LEU A 102 0.25 4.19 13.76
C LEU A 102 1.77 4.00 13.92
N GLY A 103 2.58 4.91 13.39
CA GLY A 103 4.04 4.90 13.48
C GLY A 103 4.59 5.17 14.89
N GLY A 104 3.75 5.64 15.81
CA GLY A 104 4.09 5.98 17.20
C GLY A 104 4.88 7.28 17.32
N LYS A 105 5.27 7.64 18.55
CA LYS A 105 5.90 8.95 18.91
C LYS A 105 7.18 9.33 18.16
N ARG A 106 7.82 8.37 17.50
CA ARG A 106 9.07 8.58 16.73
C ARG A 106 8.92 8.20 15.26
N GLY A 107 7.68 8.01 14.80
CA GLY A 107 7.35 7.74 13.42
C GLY A 107 7.44 9.01 12.58
N LEU A 108 8.03 8.91 11.39
CA LEU A 108 8.02 9.95 10.38
C LEU A 108 7.56 9.31 9.06
N VAL A 109 6.63 9.96 8.38
CA VAL A 109 6.20 9.57 7.04
C VAL A 109 6.66 10.67 6.08
N LEU A 110 7.58 10.31 5.18
CA LEU A 110 8.03 11.20 4.11
C LEU A 110 7.22 10.90 2.85
N VAL A 111 6.45 11.89 2.39
CA VAL A 111 5.70 11.82 1.14
C VAL A 111 6.40 12.68 0.11
N ILE A 112 6.77 12.08 -1.02
CA ILE A 112 7.39 12.78 -2.14
C ILE A 112 6.32 13.03 -3.20
N CYS A 113 6.05 14.29 -3.48
CA CYS A 113 5.07 14.72 -4.47
C CYS A 113 5.78 15.43 -5.63
N PRO A 114 5.31 15.27 -6.88
CA PRO A 114 5.89 15.96 -8.02
C PRO A 114 5.43 17.42 -8.17
N LEU A 115 4.34 17.83 -7.52
CA LEU A 115 3.70 19.13 -7.71
C LEU A 115 3.51 19.85 -6.37
N LYS A 116 3.96 21.12 -6.29
CA LYS A 116 3.79 22.00 -5.11
C LYS A 116 2.31 22.10 -4.68
N ALA A 117 1.40 22.28 -5.64
CA ALA A 117 -0.04 22.36 -5.34
C ALA A 117 -0.56 21.10 -4.64
N LEU A 118 -0.08 19.92 -5.06
CA LEU A 118 -0.46 18.66 -4.45
C LEU A 118 0.13 18.51 -3.04
N GLU A 119 1.37 18.95 -2.82
CA GLU A 119 1.99 18.96 -1.48
C GLU A 119 1.14 19.76 -0.48
N HIS A 120 0.73 20.97 -0.88
CA HIS A 120 -0.06 21.86 -0.02
C HIS A 120 -1.45 21.29 0.28
N ASP A 121 -2.14 20.73 -0.71
CA ASP A 121 -3.44 20.08 -0.54
C ASP A 121 -3.35 18.89 0.45
N GLN A 122 -2.38 17.99 0.24
CA GLN A 122 -2.18 16.84 1.13
C GLN A 122 -1.81 17.26 2.55
N ALA A 123 -0.95 18.28 2.70
CA ALA A 123 -0.57 18.77 4.03
C ALA A 123 -1.73 19.48 4.74
N SER A 124 -2.59 20.21 4.02
CA SER A 124 -3.79 20.82 4.61
C SER A 124 -4.74 19.74 5.14
N GLN A 125 -5.05 18.75 4.32
CA GLN A 125 -5.94 17.64 4.70
C GLN A 125 -5.39 16.84 5.89
N ALA A 126 -4.07 16.61 5.95
CA ALA A 126 -3.43 15.95 7.08
C ALA A 126 -3.53 16.78 8.37
N ARG A 127 -3.33 18.10 8.29
CA ARG A 127 -3.46 19.02 9.45
C ARG A 127 -4.90 19.11 9.95
N GLU A 128 -5.89 19.13 9.07
CA GLU A 128 -7.31 19.09 9.43
C GLU A 128 -7.65 17.81 10.21
N LYS A 129 -6.95 16.71 9.93
CA LYS A 129 -7.03 15.44 10.64
C LYS A 129 -6.19 15.39 11.93
N GLY A 130 -5.54 16.49 12.32
CA GLY A 130 -4.71 16.59 13.51
C GLY A 130 -3.30 16.02 13.37
N ILE A 131 -2.83 15.75 12.15
CA ILE A 131 -1.46 15.29 11.89
C ILE A 131 -0.54 16.52 11.74
N ASN A 132 0.60 16.52 12.45
CA ASN A 132 1.66 17.50 12.20
C ASN A 132 2.29 17.24 10.82
N ALA A 133 1.92 18.03 9.82
CA ALA A 133 2.43 17.92 8.45
C ALA A 133 3.16 19.20 8.03
N VAL A 134 4.36 19.05 7.48
CA VAL A 134 5.22 20.15 7.01
C VAL A 134 5.52 19.94 5.52
N VAL A 135 5.45 21.01 4.74
CA VAL A 135 5.77 21.00 3.29
C VAL A 135 7.15 21.59 3.09
N LEU A 136 8.04 20.80 2.49
CA LEU A 136 9.40 21.21 2.15
C LEU A 136 9.59 21.17 0.64
N ASN A 137 9.74 22.35 0.05
CA ASN A 137 10.03 22.53 -1.36
C ASN A 137 11.02 23.68 -1.55
N GLU A 138 11.28 24.06 -2.80
CA GLU A 138 12.20 25.15 -3.14
C GLU A 138 11.92 26.44 -2.33
N ASP A 139 10.64 26.80 -2.17
CA ASP A 139 10.21 28.05 -1.55
C ASP A 139 10.32 28.00 -0.01
N THR A 140 10.07 26.83 0.57
CA THR A 140 9.97 26.66 2.04
C THR A 140 11.24 26.10 2.68
N SER A 141 12.14 25.49 1.90
CA SER A 141 13.33 24.77 2.39
C SER A 141 14.28 25.60 3.26
N ARG A 142 14.32 26.93 3.10
CA ARG A 142 15.21 27.83 3.84
C ARG A 142 14.58 28.41 5.12
N SER A 143 13.30 28.13 5.39
CA SER A 143 12.63 28.64 6.58
C SER A 143 13.03 27.87 7.83
N ALA A 144 13.76 28.51 8.73
CA ALA A 144 14.18 27.91 10.00
C ALA A 144 12.99 27.53 10.90
N GLU A 145 11.89 28.29 10.81
CA GLU A 145 10.66 28.06 11.58
C GLU A 145 9.97 26.75 11.16
N LEU A 146 9.89 26.47 9.86
CA LEU A 146 9.33 25.20 9.36
C LEU A 146 10.17 24.00 9.79
N TRP A 147 11.50 24.14 9.83
CA TRP A 147 12.37 23.09 10.34
C TRP A 147 12.24 22.92 11.86
N ALA A 148 11.94 23.98 12.59
CA ALA A 148 11.66 23.89 14.02
C ALA A 148 10.35 23.12 14.28
N SER A 149 9.29 23.41 13.52
CA SER A 149 8.01 22.69 13.64
C SER A 149 8.11 21.23 13.21
N ALA A 150 8.91 20.93 12.18
CA ALA A 150 9.16 19.55 11.75
C ALA A 150 9.92 18.72 12.79
N ARG A 151 10.69 19.36 13.69
CA ARG A 151 11.42 18.68 14.77
C ARG A 151 10.58 18.46 16.03
N GLN A 152 9.48 19.19 16.19
CA GLN A 152 8.58 19.01 17.31
C GLN A 152 7.70 17.77 17.08
N ASN A 153 8.05 16.68 17.74
CA ASN A 153 7.22 15.48 17.89
C ASN A 153 6.90 15.33 19.38
N ASP A 154 5.62 15.46 19.75
CA ASP A 154 5.09 15.17 21.10
C ASP A 154 4.84 13.66 21.32
#